data_AF-A0A3D1A532-F1
#
_entry.id   AF-A0A3D1A532-F1
#
_cell.length_a   1.000
_cell.length_b   1.000
_cell.length_c   1.000
_cell.angle_alpha   90.00
_cell.angle_beta   90.00
_cell.angle_gamma   90.00
#
_symmetry.space_group_name_H-M   'P 1'
#
loop_
_entity.id
_entity.type
_entity.pdbx_description
1 polymer ?
#
loop_
_entity_poly.entity_id
_entity_poly.type
_entity_poly.pdbx_seq_one_letter_code
_entity_poly.pdbx_strand_id
1 'polypeptide(L)'
;MVMSFDGVNDADVVSINSASAALMISDIPWNGPVAALRMGKVDGKFVMNPTKEQRETADMEMVICGTLNGILMVEGGCKELPNSDLIAAMETAKPELEKLCKLQIKMKEQVGKPKTPVATPEIKADLKAAVEAMVTGEIEKILSSKPEKKAMEKALEEIRVKAYTAMVEKYPADATASYQAKTVFEDTLSEVWRRITLGTMIRTDGRKTDEIREINIDPGFLPRTHGSAIFTRGQTQALVTTTLGTSDDKQMLDALEGKTFDRFMLHYNFPSYSVGEVKPDRGPGRREIGHGHLAKRALLPLLPSEEVFPYTIRLVS
;
A
#
# COMPACT_ATOMS: atom_id res chain seq x y z
N MET A 1 -11.79 -10.62 -15.66
CA MET A 1 -12.40 -11.95 -15.43
C MET A 1 -11.50 -12.97 -16.10
N VAL A 2 -11.15 -14.05 -15.40
CA VAL A 2 -10.34 -15.12 -15.99
C VAL A 2 -11.27 -16.03 -16.78
N MET A 3 -11.04 -16.16 -18.08
CA MET A 3 -11.87 -16.96 -18.99
C MET A 3 -11.31 -18.36 -19.24
N SER A 4 -9.98 -18.50 -19.18
CA SER A 4 -9.25 -19.75 -19.37
C SER A 4 -7.97 -19.70 -18.54
N PHE A 5 -7.50 -20.86 -18.10
CA PHE A 5 -6.33 -21.03 -17.26
C PHE A 5 -5.52 -22.23 -17.76
N ASP A 6 -4.21 -22.04 -17.90
CA ASP A 6 -3.31 -23.04 -18.49
C ASP A 6 -2.72 -24.02 -17.47
N GLY A 7 -2.95 -23.80 -16.17
CA GLY A 7 -2.39 -24.61 -15.09
C GLY A 7 -0.93 -24.29 -14.74
N VAL A 8 -0.27 -23.41 -15.48
CA VAL A 8 1.19 -23.15 -15.39
C VAL A 8 1.49 -21.71 -14.96
N ASN A 9 0.72 -20.75 -15.45
CA ASN A 9 0.97 -19.32 -15.29
C ASN A 9 -0.19 -18.63 -14.58
N ASP A 10 0.12 -17.93 -13.49
CA ASP A 10 -0.89 -17.20 -12.72
C ASP A 10 -1.52 -16.08 -13.54
N ALA A 11 -2.82 -15.85 -13.34
CA ALA A 11 -3.57 -14.88 -14.12
C ALA A 11 -3.34 -13.42 -13.67
N ASP A 12 -2.59 -13.17 -12.60
CA ASP A 12 -2.49 -11.84 -11.98
C ASP A 12 -1.68 -10.84 -12.82
N VAL A 13 -0.49 -11.23 -13.30
CA VAL A 13 0.37 -10.40 -14.15
C VAL A 13 -0.34 -10.04 -15.47
N VAL A 14 -0.96 -11.03 -16.12
CA VAL A 14 -1.72 -10.79 -17.36
C VAL A 14 -2.94 -9.92 -17.12
N SER A 15 -3.59 -10.05 -15.94
CA SER A 15 -4.72 -9.21 -15.56
C SER A 15 -4.33 -7.73 -15.41
N ILE A 16 -3.19 -7.44 -14.79
CA ILE A 16 -2.69 -6.05 -14.66
C ILE A 16 -2.39 -5.45 -16.04
N ASN A 17 -1.63 -6.18 -16.86
CA ASN A 17 -1.28 -5.72 -18.22
C ASN A 17 -2.52 -5.54 -19.09
N SER A 18 -3.52 -6.42 -18.96
CA SER A 18 -4.78 -6.34 -19.70
C SER A 18 -5.65 -5.17 -19.24
N ALA A 19 -5.73 -4.90 -17.93
CA ALA A 19 -6.43 -3.73 -17.41
C ALA A 19 -5.78 -2.43 -17.90
N SER A 20 -4.45 -2.36 -17.89
CA SER A 20 -3.71 -1.23 -18.45
C SER A 20 -3.96 -1.07 -19.96
N ALA A 21 -3.85 -2.16 -20.74
CA ALA A 21 -4.10 -2.12 -22.17
C ALA A 21 -5.54 -1.67 -22.50
N ALA A 22 -6.53 -2.16 -21.75
CA ALA A 22 -7.92 -1.75 -21.89
C ALA A 22 -8.11 -0.24 -21.63
N LEU A 23 -7.50 0.30 -20.57
CA LEU A 23 -7.51 1.74 -20.29
C LEU A 23 -6.78 2.53 -21.39
N MET A 24 -5.68 2.01 -21.93
CA MET A 24 -4.95 2.64 -23.02
C MET A 24 -5.81 2.81 -24.27
N ILE A 25 -6.57 1.79 -24.67
CA ILE A 25 -7.43 1.84 -25.87
C ILE A 25 -8.80 2.48 -25.62
N SER A 26 -9.20 2.67 -24.36
CA SER A 26 -10.45 3.36 -24.01
C SER A 26 -10.39 4.87 -24.28
N ASP A 27 -11.54 5.53 -24.16
CA ASP A 27 -11.68 6.99 -24.15
C ASP A 27 -11.40 7.60 -22.76
N ILE A 28 -11.22 6.80 -21.71
CA ILE A 28 -10.98 7.31 -20.34
C ILE A 28 -9.63 8.05 -20.28
N PRO A 29 -9.59 9.29 -19.73
CA PRO A 29 -8.36 10.02 -19.47
C PRO A 29 -7.51 9.31 -18.43
N TRP A 30 -6.34 8.86 -18.85
CA TRP A 30 -5.45 8.09 -17.99
C TRP A 30 -4.00 8.20 -18.46
N ASN A 31 -3.09 8.43 -17.51
CA ASN A 31 -1.67 8.71 -17.75
C ASN A 31 -0.79 7.45 -17.75
N GLY A 32 -1.35 6.30 -18.16
CA GLY A 32 -0.59 5.06 -18.32
C GLY A 32 0.39 5.09 -19.51
N PRO A 33 0.88 3.93 -19.98
CA PRO A 33 0.53 2.59 -19.53
C PRO A 33 1.25 2.18 -18.25
N VAL A 34 0.70 1.17 -17.57
CA VAL A 34 1.36 0.39 -16.53
C VAL A 34 1.64 -1.00 -17.09
N ALA A 35 2.87 -1.45 -16.93
CA ALA A 35 3.25 -2.83 -17.18
C ALA A 35 3.47 -3.56 -15.85
N ALA A 36 3.29 -4.87 -15.85
CA ALA A 36 3.62 -5.75 -14.74
C ALA A 36 4.36 -7.00 -15.24
N LEU A 37 5.26 -7.51 -14.41
CA LEU A 37 5.86 -8.83 -14.57
C LEU A 37 6.10 -9.46 -13.21
N ARG A 38 6.23 -10.79 -13.17
CA ARG A 38 6.72 -11.50 -12.00
C ARG A 38 8.21 -11.77 -12.18
N MET A 39 9.01 -11.48 -11.16
CA MET A 39 10.44 -11.75 -11.12
C MET A 39 10.72 -12.78 -10.05
N GLY A 40 11.31 -13.91 -10.44
CA GLY A 40 11.81 -14.94 -9.55
C GLY A 40 13.34 -14.93 -9.47
N LYS A 41 13.90 -15.40 -8.35
CA LYS A 41 15.30 -15.81 -8.28
C LYS A 41 15.34 -17.33 -8.09
N VAL A 42 15.69 -18.06 -9.15
CA VAL A 42 15.68 -19.53 -9.23
C VAL A 42 17.09 -19.99 -9.52
N ASP A 43 17.64 -20.88 -8.68
CA ASP A 43 19.02 -21.36 -8.77
C ASP A 43 20.05 -20.22 -8.91
N GLY A 44 19.85 -19.15 -8.14
CA GLY A 44 20.69 -17.95 -8.14
C GLY A 44 20.51 -17.02 -9.36
N LYS A 45 19.64 -17.34 -10.32
CA LYS A 45 19.40 -16.54 -11.53
C LYS A 45 18.05 -15.85 -11.52
N PHE A 46 18.00 -14.64 -12.08
CA PHE A 46 16.74 -13.94 -12.28
C PHE A 46 15.95 -14.55 -13.46
N VAL A 47 14.72 -14.97 -13.18
CA VAL A 47 13.79 -15.56 -14.15
C VAL A 47 12.53 -14.70 -14.19
N MET A 48 12.17 -14.25 -15.39
CA MET A 48 10.96 -13.46 -15.62
C MET A 48 9.78 -14.40 -15.85
N ASN A 49 8.64 -14.05 -15.25
CA ASN A 49 7.41 -14.83 -15.23
C ASN A 49 7.67 -16.33 -15.01
N PRO A 50 8.34 -16.70 -13.90
CA PRO A 50 8.65 -18.09 -13.61
C PRO A 50 7.36 -18.92 -13.50
N THR A 51 7.40 -20.15 -14.01
CA THR A 51 6.28 -21.10 -13.93
C THR A 51 5.99 -21.47 -12.48
N LYS A 52 4.80 -22.01 -12.20
CA LYS A 52 4.44 -22.46 -10.84
C LYS A 52 5.52 -23.37 -10.23
N GLU A 53 6.01 -24.35 -10.99
CA GLU A 53 7.07 -25.28 -10.55
C GLU A 53 8.39 -24.55 -10.22
N GLN A 54 8.80 -23.58 -11.05
CA GLN A 54 10.02 -22.80 -10.79
C GLN A 54 9.90 -21.94 -9.53
N ARG A 55 8.69 -21.53 -9.15
CA ARG A 55 8.45 -20.70 -7.96
C ARG A 55 8.52 -21.50 -6.67
N GLU A 56 8.25 -22.80 -6.69
CA GLU A 56 8.34 -23.66 -5.50
C GLU A 56 9.76 -23.71 -4.93
N THR A 57 10.78 -23.66 -5.80
CA THR A 57 12.19 -23.66 -5.40
C THR A 57 12.81 -22.27 -5.38
N ALA A 58 12.08 -21.22 -5.78
CA ALA A 58 12.62 -19.87 -5.84
C ALA A 58 13.02 -19.32 -4.46
N ASP A 59 14.11 -18.57 -4.42
CA ASP A 59 14.57 -17.84 -3.24
C ASP A 59 13.90 -16.48 -3.09
N MET A 60 13.32 -15.98 -4.18
CA MET A 60 12.59 -14.72 -4.23
C MET A 60 11.54 -14.79 -5.30
N GLU A 61 10.41 -14.15 -5.03
CA GLU A 61 9.34 -13.92 -5.98
C GLU A 61 8.74 -12.54 -5.73
N MET A 62 8.70 -11.70 -6.76
CA MET A 62 8.09 -10.37 -6.69
C MET A 62 7.31 -10.04 -7.95
N VAL A 63 6.11 -9.51 -7.81
CA VAL A 63 5.40 -8.81 -8.87
C VAL A 63 5.85 -7.37 -8.86
N ILE A 64 6.38 -6.91 -9.99
CA ILE A 64 6.92 -5.56 -10.17
C ILE A 64 6.09 -4.87 -11.23
N CYS A 65 5.54 -3.71 -10.88
CA CYS A 65 4.74 -2.88 -11.77
C CYS A 65 5.40 -1.53 -12.01
N GLY A 66 5.35 -1.01 -13.24
CA GLY A 66 5.97 0.25 -13.58
C GLY A 66 5.42 0.89 -14.85
N THR A 67 5.85 2.12 -15.09
CA THR A 67 5.62 2.90 -16.31
C THR A 67 6.95 3.09 -17.04
N LEU A 68 6.94 3.80 -18.16
CA LEU A 68 8.17 4.25 -18.84
C LEU A 68 9.08 5.12 -17.95
N ASN A 69 8.52 5.77 -16.93
CA ASN A 69 9.26 6.70 -16.07
C ASN A 69 9.82 6.04 -14.81
N GLY A 70 9.41 4.81 -14.50
CA GLY A 70 9.89 4.12 -13.30
C GLY A 70 8.89 3.12 -12.71
N ILE A 71 9.36 2.46 -11.66
CA ILE A 71 8.61 1.47 -10.89
C ILE A 71 7.59 2.19 -10.00
N LEU A 72 6.36 1.67 -9.96
CA LEU A 72 5.26 2.21 -9.18
C LEU A 72 4.90 1.34 -7.97
N MET A 73 4.97 0.01 -8.12
CA MET A 73 4.56 -0.94 -7.09
C MET A 73 5.42 -2.19 -7.16
N VAL A 74 5.77 -2.72 -5.99
CA VAL A 74 6.45 -4.00 -5.83
C VAL A 74 5.76 -4.77 -4.71
N GLU A 75 5.41 -6.02 -4.98
CA GLU A 75 4.79 -6.92 -4.01
C GLU A 75 5.45 -8.29 -4.11
N GLY A 76 6.02 -8.82 -3.03
CA GLY A 76 6.80 -10.04 -3.09
C GLY A 76 7.44 -10.45 -1.77
N GLY A 77 8.20 -11.53 -1.82
CA GLY A 77 8.88 -12.11 -0.66
C GLY A 77 10.17 -12.82 -1.07
N CYS A 78 11.06 -13.03 -0.10
CA CYS A 78 12.32 -13.74 -0.32
C CYS A 78 12.78 -14.47 0.93
N LYS A 79 13.67 -15.46 0.74
CA LYS A 79 14.33 -16.24 1.80
C LYS A 79 15.60 -15.51 2.26
N GLU A 80 15.41 -14.45 3.04
CA GLU A 80 16.51 -13.70 3.70
C GLU A 80 17.63 -13.26 2.74
N LEU A 81 17.25 -12.73 1.57
CA LEU A 81 18.21 -12.26 0.58
C LEU A 81 18.79 -10.86 0.93
N PRO A 82 20.02 -10.56 0.50
CA PRO A 82 20.60 -9.23 0.66
C PRO A 82 19.82 -8.18 -0.14
N ASN A 83 19.77 -6.96 0.37
CA ASN A 83 19.08 -5.83 -0.29
C ASN A 83 19.56 -5.60 -1.73
N SER A 84 20.83 -5.91 -2.04
CA SER A 84 21.38 -5.81 -3.39
C SER A 84 20.66 -6.70 -4.41
N ASP A 85 20.18 -7.89 -4.00
CA ASP A 85 19.42 -8.78 -4.88
C ASP A 85 18.05 -8.19 -5.24
N LEU A 86 17.38 -7.58 -4.26
CA LEU A 86 16.08 -6.92 -4.47
C LEU A 86 16.22 -5.74 -5.43
N ILE A 87 17.29 -4.95 -5.28
CA ILE A 87 17.59 -3.84 -6.20
C ILE A 87 17.89 -4.38 -7.61
N ALA A 88 18.74 -5.39 -7.72
CA ALA A 88 19.09 -5.98 -9.01
C ALA A 88 17.87 -6.60 -9.72
N ALA A 89 16.94 -7.21 -8.98
CA ALA A 89 15.69 -7.72 -9.51
C ALA A 89 14.83 -6.59 -10.11
N MET A 90 14.70 -5.47 -9.40
CA MET A 90 14.00 -4.27 -9.88
C MET A 90 14.66 -3.66 -11.11
N GLU A 91 15.99 -3.57 -11.13
CA GLU A 91 16.74 -3.05 -12.27
C GLU A 91 16.61 -3.95 -13.50
N THR A 92 16.67 -5.27 -13.31
CA THR A 92 16.48 -6.27 -14.37
C THR A 92 15.05 -6.23 -14.94
N ALA A 93 14.06 -5.88 -14.14
CA ALA A 93 12.67 -5.77 -14.58
C ALA A 93 12.39 -4.54 -15.46
N LYS A 94 13.06 -3.41 -15.23
CA LYS A 94 12.84 -2.13 -15.95
C LYS A 94 12.78 -2.26 -17.48
N PRO A 95 13.78 -2.85 -18.17
CA PRO A 95 13.75 -2.93 -19.63
C PRO A 95 12.58 -3.77 -20.16
N GLU A 96 12.13 -4.77 -19.41
CA GLU A 96 10.98 -5.59 -19.83
C GLU A 96 9.64 -4.88 -19.61
N LEU A 97 9.51 -4.16 -18.49
CA LEU A 97 8.36 -3.28 -18.25
C LEU A 97 8.24 -2.24 -19.37
N GLU A 98 9.37 -1.69 -19.84
CA GLU A 98 9.41 -0.76 -20.96
C GLU A 98 8.89 -1.40 -22.26
N LYS A 99 9.32 -2.63 -22.58
CA LYS A 99 8.83 -3.37 -23.76
C LYS A 99 7.31 -3.58 -23.70
N LEU A 100 6.78 -3.98 -22.53
CA LEU A 100 5.35 -4.17 -22.32
C LEU A 100 4.57 -2.86 -22.44
N CYS A 101 5.11 -1.75 -21.91
CA CYS A 101 4.51 -0.42 -22.07
C CYS A 101 4.47 0.00 -23.54
N LYS A 102 5.57 -0.17 -24.28
CA LYS A 102 5.66 0.13 -25.72
C LYS A 102 4.65 -0.69 -26.54
N LEU A 103 4.43 -1.96 -26.19
CA LEU A 103 3.41 -2.78 -26.82
C LEU A 103 2.01 -2.19 -26.63
N GLN A 104 1.66 -1.76 -25.42
CA GLN A 104 0.36 -1.14 -25.14
C GLN A 104 0.18 0.20 -25.87
N ILE A 105 1.24 0.99 -26.00
CA ILE A 105 1.23 2.23 -26.80
C ILE A 105 0.94 1.92 -28.26
N LYS A 106 1.62 0.93 -28.84
CA LYS A 106 1.36 0.47 -30.21
C LYS A 106 -0.08 -0.01 -30.39
N MET A 107 -0.66 -0.72 -29.41
CA MET A 107 -2.08 -1.10 -29.45
C MET A 107 -2.99 0.12 -29.47
N LYS A 108 -2.74 1.13 -28.63
CA LYS A 108 -3.49 2.40 -28.62
C LYS A 108 -3.39 3.11 -29.97
N GLU A 109 -2.23 3.13 -30.62
CA GLU A 109 -2.06 3.74 -31.94
C GLU A 109 -2.90 3.05 -33.03
N GLN A 110 -3.08 1.74 -32.91
CA GLN A 110 -3.82 0.94 -33.91
C GLN A 110 -5.34 0.97 -33.70
N VAL A 111 -5.81 0.89 -32.46
CA VAL A 111 -7.23 0.68 -32.14
C VAL A 111 -7.77 1.55 -31.02
N GLY A 112 -6.99 2.51 -30.51
CA GLY A 112 -7.37 3.35 -29.39
C GLY A 112 -8.42 4.41 -29.74
N LYS A 113 -9.34 4.64 -28.82
CA LYS A 113 -10.31 5.74 -28.91
C LYS A 113 -9.68 7.08 -28.52
N PRO A 114 -10.14 8.21 -29.10
CA PRO A 114 -9.79 9.54 -28.61
C PRO A 114 -10.13 9.69 -27.12
N LYS A 115 -9.26 10.34 -26.35
CA LYS A 115 -9.50 10.56 -24.92
C LYS A 115 -10.59 11.60 -24.71
N THR A 116 -11.54 11.31 -23.82
CA THR A 116 -12.60 12.23 -23.41
C THR A 116 -11.97 13.45 -22.74
N PRO A 117 -12.17 14.67 -23.24
CA PRO A 117 -11.70 15.85 -22.54
C PRO A 117 -12.39 15.96 -21.19
N VAL A 118 -11.62 15.98 -20.10
CA VAL A 118 -12.13 16.23 -18.75
C VAL A 118 -11.55 17.55 -18.29
N ALA A 119 -12.42 18.52 -18.03
CA ALA A 119 -12.01 19.80 -17.47
C ALA A 119 -11.48 19.59 -16.05
N THR A 120 -10.28 20.11 -15.77
CA THR A 120 -9.81 20.20 -14.39
C THR A 120 -10.61 21.29 -13.69
N PRO A 121 -11.18 21.03 -12.49
CA PRO A 121 -11.86 22.09 -11.75
C PRO A 121 -10.89 23.27 -11.52
N GLU A 122 -11.24 24.43 -12.06
CA GLU A 122 -10.43 25.63 -11.88
C GLU A 122 -10.58 26.14 -10.45
N ILE A 123 -9.44 26.34 -9.78
CA ILE A 123 -9.38 27.00 -8.48
C ILE A 123 -9.18 28.49 -8.74
N LYS A 124 -10.08 29.32 -8.23
CA LYS A 124 -9.99 30.78 -8.38
C LYS A 124 -8.73 31.30 -7.69
N ALA A 125 -7.94 32.10 -8.40
CA ALA A 125 -6.65 32.58 -7.91
C ALA A 125 -6.76 33.43 -6.64
N ASP A 126 -7.81 34.23 -6.52
CA ASP A 126 -8.10 35.06 -5.35
C ASP A 126 -8.55 34.23 -4.14
N LEU A 127 -9.34 33.18 -4.36
CA LEU A 127 -9.71 32.20 -3.32
C LEU A 127 -8.47 31.45 -2.84
N LYS A 128 -7.65 30.94 -3.76
CA LYS A 128 -6.40 30.26 -3.45
C LYS A 128 -5.51 31.13 -2.57
N ALA A 129 -5.23 32.36 -3.00
CA ALA A 129 -4.41 33.31 -2.24
C ALA A 129 -5.01 33.63 -0.86
N ALA A 130 -6.33 33.74 -0.76
CA ALA A 130 -7.01 34.00 0.50
C ALA A 130 -6.88 32.82 1.49
N VAL A 131 -6.99 31.58 1.01
CA VAL A 131 -6.78 30.38 1.83
C VAL A 131 -5.33 30.27 2.27
N GLU A 132 -4.38 30.37 1.33
CA GLU A 132 -2.94 30.27 1.61
C GLU A 132 -2.50 31.31 2.66
N ALA A 133 -2.94 32.56 2.51
CA ALA A 133 -2.64 33.63 3.46
C ALA A 133 -3.21 33.36 4.87
N MET A 134 -4.34 32.67 4.96
CA MET A 134 -4.96 32.31 6.23
C MET A 134 -4.28 31.13 6.93
N VAL A 135 -3.91 30.09 6.17
CA VAL A 135 -3.58 28.79 6.77
C VAL A 135 -2.08 28.51 6.83
N THR A 136 -1.26 29.06 5.92
CA THR A 136 0.16 28.68 5.78
C THR A 136 0.95 28.84 7.08
N GLY A 137 0.85 30.01 7.72
CA GLY A 137 1.57 30.29 8.97
C GLY A 137 1.06 29.47 10.15
N GLU A 138 -0.25 29.22 10.23
CA GLU A 138 -0.83 28.38 11.28
C GLU A 138 -0.41 26.91 11.13
N ILE A 139 -0.41 26.37 9.90
CA ILE A 139 0.08 25.02 9.59
C ILE A 139 1.56 24.89 9.96
N GLU A 140 2.40 25.85 9.54
CA GLU A 140 3.84 25.81 9.81
C GLU A 140 4.14 25.82 11.32
N LYS A 141 3.40 26.64 12.08
CA LYS A 141 3.49 26.67 13.54
C LYS A 141 3.13 25.32 14.17
N ILE A 142 2.03 24.69 13.73
CA ILE A 142 1.61 23.38 14.24
C ILE A 142 2.66 22.32 13.92
N LEU A 143 3.06 22.18 12.65
CA LEU A 143 3.98 21.13 12.23
C LEU A 143 5.36 21.27 12.87
N SER A 144 5.81 22.51 13.14
CA SER A 144 7.09 22.80 13.80
C SER A 144 7.05 22.59 15.33
N SER A 145 5.85 22.53 15.94
CA SER A 145 5.67 22.37 17.39
C SER A 145 5.90 20.93 17.88
N LYS A 146 6.17 19.99 16.97
CA LYS A 146 6.37 18.56 17.24
C LYS A 146 5.20 17.91 18.00
N PRO A 147 3.95 18.07 17.51
CA PRO A 147 2.77 17.64 18.24
C PRO A 147 2.62 16.11 18.28
N GLU A 148 1.87 15.63 19.28
CA GLU A 148 1.28 14.29 19.22
C GLU A 148 0.25 14.21 18.08
N LYS A 149 0.07 13.04 17.46
CA LYS A 149 -0.79 12.84 16.28
C LYS A 149 -2.21 13.37 16.48
N LYS A 150 -2.87 13.00 17.58
CA LYS A 150 -4.26 13.42 17.84
C LYS A 150 -4.39 14.94 18.03
N ALA A 151 -3.42 15.55 18.71
CA ALA A 151 -3.38 17.00 18.90
C ALA A 151 -3.15 17.72 17.55
N MET A 152 -2.27 17.18 16.71
CA MET A 152 -2.01 17.67 15.36
C MET A 152 -3.25 17.59 14.47
N GLU A 153 -3.88 16.42 14.39
CA GLU A 153 -5.08 16.19 13.57
C GLU A 153 -6.22 17.12 13.98
N LYS A 154 -6.44 17.29 15.29
CA LYS A 154 -7.45 18.22 15.80
C LYS A 154 -7.16 19.67 15.41
N ALA A 155 -5.92 20.14 15.60
CA ALA A 155 -5.54 21.52 15.29
C ALA A 155 -5.61 21.81 13.78
N LEU A 156 -5.19 20.86 12.94
CA LEU A 156 -5.32 20.97 11.48
C LEU A 156 -6.79 20.98 11.04
N GLU A 157 -7.65 20.17 11.67
CA GLU A 157 -9.09 20.18 11.38
C GLU A 157 -9.74 21.52 11.73
N GLU A 158 -9.40 22.10 12.88
CA GLU A 158 -9.91 23.42 13.29
C GLU A 158 -9.56 24.51 12.26
N ILE A 159 -8.33 24.51 11.75
CA ILE A 159 -7.90 25.45 10.70
C ILE A 159 -8.61 25.16 9.39
N ARG A 160 -8.73 23.89 9.00
CA ARG A 160 -9.46 23.49 7.79
C ARG A 160 -10.90 23.98 7.85
N VAL A 161 -11.54 23.82 9.01
CA VAL A 161 -12.92 24.24 9.26
C VAL A 161 -13.08 25.74 9.14
N LYS A 162 -12.18 26.48 9.78
CA LYS A 162 -12.12 27.95 9.73
C LYS A 162 -11.92 28.45 8.29
N ALA A 163 -10.97 27.88 7.56
CA ALA A 163 -10.65 28.26 6.19
C ALA A 163 -11.82 28.01 5.23
N TYR A 164 -12.43 26.82 5.27
CA TYR A 164 -13.56 26.57 4.39
C TYR A 164 -14.76 27.47 4.75
N THR A 165 -15.04 27.71 6.03
CA THR A 165 -16.20 28.50 6.47
C THR A 165 -16.04 29.94 5.99
N ALA A 166 -14.86 30.52 6.20
CA ALA A 166 -14.55 31.87 5.73
C ALA A 166 -14.64 32.01 4.20
N MET A 167 -14.24 30.98 3.44
CA MET A 167 -14.35 31.03 1.97
C MET A 167 -15.80 30.89 1.49
N VAL A 168 -16.63 30.09 2.16
CA VAL A 168 -18.07 30.00 1.84
C VAL A 168 -18.77 31.33 2.11
N GLU A 169 -18.46 31.99 3.23
CA GLU A 169 -19.02 33.31 3.56
C GLU A 169 -18.54 34.43 2.63
N LYS A 170 -17.27 34.39 2.21
CA LYS A 170 -16.68 35.38 1.31
C LYS A 170 -17.17 35.22 -0.14
N TYR A 171 -17.49 34.00 -0.56
CA TYR A 171 -17.93 33.68 -1.92
C TYR A 171 -19.29 32.95 -1.93
N PRO A 172 -20.37 33.57 -1.42
CA PRO A 172 -21.67 32.90 -1.25
C PRO A 172 -22.33 32.53 -2.58
N ALA A 173 -21.96 33.21 -3.67
CA ALA A 173 -22.44 32.92 -5.02
C ALA A 173 -21.69 31.75 -5.69
N ASP A 174 -20.60 31.25 -5.08
CA ASP A 174 -19.81 30.13 -5.61
C ASP A 174 -20.07 28.86 -4.82
N ALA A 175 -20.94 27.99 -5.37
CA ALA A 175 -21.26 26.70 -4.79
C ALA A 175 -20.05 25.75 -4.64
N THR A 176 -18.94 26.03 -5.35
CA THR A 176 -17.71 25.23 -5.31
C THR A 176 -16.66 25.79 -4.35
N ALA A 177 -16.89 26.95 -3.74
CA ALA A 177 -15.93 27.60 -2.85
C ALA A 177 -15.46 26.68 -1.70
N SER A 178 -16.38 25.87 -1.14
CA SER A 178 -16.03 24.89 -0.10
C SER A 178 -15.08 23.81 -0.61
N TYR A 179 -15.33 23.28 -1.81
CA TYR A 179 -14.47 22.26 -2.43
C TYR A 179 -13.09 22.85 -2.75
N GLN A 180 -13.05 24.02 -3.39
CA GLN A 180 -11.80 24.71 -3.71
C GLN A 180 -10.97 24.98 -2.44
N ALA A 181 -11.60 25.49 -1.37
CA ALA A 181 -10.90 25.78 -0.12
C ALA A 181 -10.30 24.53 0.53
N LYS A 182 -11.03 23.40 0.51
CA LYS A 182 -10.51 22.11 1.00
C LYS A 182 -9.32 21.63 0.17
N THR A 183 -9.42 21.68 -1.15
CA THR A 183 -8.32 21.29 -2.04
C THR A 183 -7.08 22.14 -1.80
N VAL A 184 -7.23 23.48 -1.77
CA VAL A 184 -6.10 24.39 -1.50
C VAL A 184 -5.50 24.16 -0.12
N PHE A 185 -6.32 23.89 0.90
CA PHE A 185 -5.82 23.55 2.23
C PHE A 185 -4.95 22.28 2.22
N GLU A 186 -5.42 21.20 1.60
CA GLU A 186 -4.68 19.94 1.51
C GLU A 186 -3.37 20.10 0.72
N ASP A 187 -3.40 20.85 -0.39
CA ASP A 187 -2.20 21.17 -1.18
C ASP A 187 -1.20 21.98 -0.35
N THR A 188 -1.66 23.03 0.33
CA THR A 188 -0.83 23.89 1.20
C THR A 188 -0.24 23.07 2.35
N LEU A 189 -1.02 22.19 2.97
CA LEU A 189 -0.56 21.31 4.04
C LEU A 189 0.56 20.39 3.54
N SER A 190 0.37 19.76 2.38
CA SER A 190 1.37 18.89 1.75
C SER A 190 2.66 19.65 1.43
N GLU A 191 2.56 20.84 0.85
CA GLU A 191 3.69 21.70 0.50
C GLU A 191 4.47 22.16 1.75
N VAL A 192 3.79 22.67 2.77
CA VAL A 192 4.43 23.12 4.02
C VAL A 192 5.10 21.95 4.73
N TRP A 193 4.43 20.80 4.84
CA TRP A 193 5.00 19.61 5.47
C TRP A 193 6.28 19.17 4.74
N ARG A 194 6.21 19.09 3.40
CA ARG A 194 7.36 18.72 2.57
C ARG A 194 8.51 19.73 2.73
N ARG A 195 8.21 21.03 2.72
CA ARG A 195 9.20 22.10 2.90
C ARG A 195 9.92 21.99 4.23
N ILE A 196 9.18 21.84 5.33
CA ILE A 196 9.76 21.69 6.68
C ILE A 196 10.63 20.44 6.72
N THR A 197 10.12 19.30 6.25
CA THR A 197 10.83 18.02 6.34
C THR A 197 12.12 18.02 5.53
N LEU A 198 12.08 18.53 4.28
CA LEU A 198 13.26 18.59 3.41
C LEU A 198 14.24 19.70 3.82
N GLY A 199 13.75 20.83 4.35
CA GLY A 199 14.58 21.95 4.76
C GLY A 199 15.30 21.72 6.08
N THR A 200 14.65 21.04 7.04
CA THR A 200 15.23 20.78 8.37
C THR A 200 15.82 19.39 8.52
N MET A 201 15.46 18.44 7.64
CA MET A 201 15.73 17.01 7.80
C MET A 201 15.18 16.42 9.12
N ILE A 202 14.20 17.11 9.71
CA ILE A 202 13.50 16.72 10.94
C ILE A 202 12.03 16.48 10.58
N ARG A 203 11.49 15.38 11.09
CA ARG A 203 10.09 14.99 10.89
C ARG A 203 9.18 15.79 11.82
N THR A 204 7.88 15.76 11.53
CA THR A 204 6.85 16.47 12.31
C THR A 204 6.69 15.97 13.74
N ASP A 205 7.21 14.79 14.09
CA ASP A 205 7.26 14.30 15.47
C ASP A 205 8.63 14.52 16.13
N GLY A 206 9.48 15.35 15.51
CA GLY A 206 10.78 15.77 16.06
C GLY A 206 11.96 14.84 15.77
N ARG A 207 11.70 13.67 15.18
CA ARG A 207 12.73 12.66 14.89
C ARG A 207 13.55 13.01 13.66
N LYS A 208 14.79 12.49 13.61
CA LYS A 208 15.58 12.45 12.38
C LYS A 208 14.99 11.48 11.35
N THR A 209 15.48 11.53 10.11
CA THR A 209 15.02 10.66 9.03
C THR A 209 15.38 9.19 9.23
N ASP A 210 16.45 8.91 9.97
CA ASP A 210 16.98 7.57 10.30
C ASP A 210 16.59 7.07 11.70
N GLU A 211 15.90 7.90 12.49
CA GLU A 211 15.52 7.58 13.85
C GLU A 211 14.19 6.84 13.93
N ILE A 212 14.17 5.70 14.61
CA ILE A 212 12.97 4.90 14.87
C ILE A 212 12.22 5.40 16.12
N ARG A 213 10.91 5.18 16.17
CA ARG A 213 10.11 5.43 17.38
C ARG A 213 10.48 4.42 18.47
N GLU A 214 10.25 4.80 19.73
CA GLU A 214 10.39 3.91 20.88
C GLU A 214 9.61 2.60 20.68
N ILE A 215 10.21 1.49 21.10
CA ILE A 215 9.65 0.14 20.98
C ILE A 215 9.48 -0.45 22.37
N ASN A 216 8.28 -0.95 22.64
CA ASN A 216 7.94 -1.71 23.84
C ASN A 216 7.36 -3.07 23.44
N ILE A 217 7.84 -4.14 24.07
CA ILE A 217 7.47 -5.52 23.76
C ILE A 217 7.08 -6.23 25.06
N ASP A 218 5.89 -6.81 25.08
CA ASP A 218 5.37 -7.56 26.23
C ASP A 218 4.93 -8.97 25.79
N PRO A 219 5.81 -9.98 25.94
CA PRO A 219 5.51 -11.36 25.58
C PRO A 219 4.70 -12.07 26.68
N GLY A 220 3.81 -12.98 26.30
CA GLY A 220 3.00 -13.76 27.24
C GLY A 220 1.84 -12.96 27.87
N PHE A 221 1.39 -11.89 27.20
CA PHE A 221 0.40 -10.96 27.73
C PHE A 221 -0.94 -11.61 28.12
N LEU A 222 -1.42 -12.57 27.33
CA LEU A 222 -2.68 -13.28 27.56
C LEU A 222 -2.45 -14.64 28.23
N PRO A 223 -3.14 -14.96 29.34
CA PRO A 223 -2.83 -16.12 30.17
C PRO A 223 -3.29 -17.48 29.61
N ARG A 224 -4.18 -17.49 28.60
CA ARG A 224 -4.83 -18.72 28.10
C ARG A 224 -4.52 -19.05 26.64
N THR A 225 -3.87 -18.14 25.91
CA THR A 225 -3.42 -18.38 24.53
C THR A 225 -2.18 -19.27 24.52
N HIS A 226 -1.97 -20.08 23.48
CA HIS A 226 -0.70 -20.81 23.34
C HIS A 226 0.51 -19.87 23.26
N GLY A 227 0.34 -18.73 22.59
CA GLY A 227 1.29 -17.62 22.62
C GLY A 227 0.59 -16.28 22.43
N SER A 228 1.14 -15.23 23.02
CA SER A 228 0.67 -13.86 22.82
C SER A 228 1.81 -12.87 23.01
N ALA A 229 1.70 -11.72 22.36
CA ALA A 229 2.61 -10.60 22.56
C ALA A 229 1.91 -9.27 22.26
N ILE A 230 2.22 -8.24 23.01
CA ILE A 230 1.96 -6.85 22.62
C ILE A 230 3.24 -6.26 22.06
N PHE A 231 3.18 -5.77 20.82
CA PHE A 231 4.24 -4.99 20.21
C PHE A 231 3.77 -3.55 20.02
N THR A 232 4.48 -2.60 20.61
CA THR A 232 4.19 -1.17 20.47
C THR A 232 5.39 -0.46 19.89
N ARG A 233 5.20 0.30 18.80
CA ARG A 233 6.21 1.18 18.19
C ARG A 233 5.66 2.60 18.08
N GLY A 234 6.02 3.44 19.04
CA GLY A 234 5.40 4.74 19.29
C GLY A 234 3.88 4.60 19.40
N GLN A 235 3.12 5.32 18.57
CA GLN A 235 1.64 5.31 18.59
C GLN A 235 1.01 4.18 17.77
N THR A 236 1.76 3.15 17.40
CA THR A 236 1.24 1.98 16.68
C THR A 236 1.41 0.76 17.56
N GLN A 237 0.31 0.05 17.86
CA GLN A 237 0.30 -1.13 18.71
C GLN A 237 -0.37 -2.30 17.99
N ALA A 238 0.16 -3.50 18.18
CA ALA A 238 -0.45 -4.76 17.74
C ALA A 238 -0.45 -5.75 18.91
N LEU A 239 -1.62 -6.35 19.18
CA LEU A 239 -1.75 -7.52 20.05
C LEU A 239 -1.82 -8.74 19.16
N VAL A 240 -0.78 -9.56 19.19
CA VAL A 240 -0.67 -10.75 18.36
C VAL A 240 -0.87 -11.99 19.22
N THR A 241 -1.66 -12.94 18.74
CA THR A 241 -1.88 -14.23 19.38
C THR A 241 -1.52 -15.38 18.45
N THR A 242 -0.99 -16.45 19.03
CA THR A 242 -0.64 -17.69 18.35
C THR A 242 -1.52 -18.80 18.88
N THR A 243 -2.13 -19.55 17.96
CA THR A 243 -2.85 -20.79 18.24
C THR A 243 -2.20 -21.93 17.45
N LEU A 244 -2.13 -23.09 18.07
CA LEU A 244 -1.59 -24.32 17.49
C LEU A 244 -2.74 -25.32 17.34
N GLY A 245 -2.76 -26.02 16.22
CA GLY A 245 -3.77 -27.01 15.90
C GLY A 245 -3.16 -28.25 15.25
N THR A 246 -4.04 -29.19 14.95
CA THR A 246 -3.71 -30.47 14.30
C THR A 246 -3.77 -30.34 12.77
N SER A 247 -3.56 -31.45 12.06
CA SER A 247 -3.73 -31.52 10.60
C SER A 247 -5.14 -31.17 10.14
N ASP A 248 -6.15 -31.45 10.96
CA ASP A 248 -7.56 -31.23 10.64
C ASP A 248 -7.93 -29.74 10.66
N ASP A 249 -7.11 -28.92 11.32
CA ASP A 249 -7.26 -27.46 11.40
C ASP A 249 -6.62 -26.73 10.20
N LYS A 250 -5.97 -27.45 9.27
CA LYS A 250 -5.39 -26.84 8.07
C LYS A 250 -6.49 -26.16 7.24
N GLN A 251 -6.22 -24.94 6.77
CA GLN A 251 -7.18 -24.22 5.94
C GLN A 251 -7.21 -24.83 4.54
N MET A 252 -8.32 -25.46 4.18
CA MET A 252 -8.56 -25.88 2.80
C MET A 252 -8.84 -24.64 1.94
N LEU A 253 -8.04 -24.46 0.89
CA LEU A 253 -8.21 -23.43 -0.13
C LEU A 253 -8.63 -24.11 -1.43
N ASP A 254 -9.83 -23.79 -1.91
CA ASP A 254 -10.34 -24.24 -3.22
C ASP A 254 -10.20 -23.08 -4.22
N ALA A 255 -9.09 -23.08 -4.95
CA ALA A 255 -8.71 -22.01 -5.86
C ALA A 255 -8.68 -22.51 -7.32
N LEU A 256 -8.45 -21.59 -8.26
CA LEU A 256 -8.36 -21.91 -9.69
C LEU A 256 -7.22 -22.90 -9.98
N GLU A 257 -6.14 -22.80 -9.21
CA GLU A 257 -4.95 -23.63 -9.27
C GLU A 257 -5.15 -25.04 -8.66
N GLY A 258 -6.34 -25.29 -8.07
CA GLY A 258 -6.70 -26.53 -7.42
C GLY A 258 -6.85 -26.39 -5.90
N LYS A 259 -7.06 -27.54 -5.25
CA LYS A 259 -7.24 -27.64 -3.81
C LYS A 259 -5.89 -27.71 -3.11
N THR A 260 -5.67 -26.84 -2.14
CA THR A 260 -4.47 -26.82 -1.29
C THR A 260 -4.87 -26.76 0.18
N PHE A 261 -3.97 -27.19 1.06
CA PHE A 261 -4.17 -27.17 2.51
C PHE A 261 -3.07 -26.33 3.14
N ASP A 262 -3.46 -25.20 3.69
CA ASP A 262 -2.54 -24.26 4.29
C ASP A 262 -2.41 -24.50 5.80
N ARG A 263 -1.19 -24.81 6.23
CA ARG A 263 -0.88 -25.02 7.64
C ARG A 263 -0.55 -23.73 8.38
N PHE A 264 -0.38 -22.60 7.68
CA PHE A 264 -0.05 -21.32 8.30
C PHE A 264 -1.07 -20.24 7.94
N MET A 265 -1.90 -19.89 8.90
CA MET A 265 -2.88 -18.83 8.78
C MET A 265 -2.39 -17.57 9.49
N LEU A 266 -2.55 -16.41 8.86
CA LEU A 266 -2.36 -15.12 9.51
C LEU A 266 -3.56 -14.23 9.19
N HIS A 267 -4.29 -13.88 10.24
CA HIS A 267 -5.39 -12.93 10.16
C HIS A 267 -4.95 -11.61 10.78
N TYR A 268 -5.21 -10.53 10.06
CA TYR A 268 -4.95 -9.18 10.51
C TYR A 268 -6.28 -8.44 10.62
N ASN A 269 -6.59 -7.92 11.80
CA ASN A 269 -7.79 -7.13 12.04
C ASN A 269 -7.41 -5.68 12.29
N PHE A 270 -8.20 -4.75 11.74
CA PHE A 270 -7.98 -3.31 11.92
C PHE A 270 -9.22 -2.64 12.48
N PRO A 271 -9.49 -2.81 13.78
CA PRO A 271 -10.72 -2.31 14.39
C PRO A 271 -10.75 -0.77 14.38
N SER A 272 -11.95 -0.21 14.26
CA SER A 272 -12.17 1.24 14.13
C SER A 272 -11.64 2.05 15.32
N TYR A 273 -11.67 1.48 16.52
CA TYR A 273 -11.11 2.11 17.72
C TYR A 273 -9.59 2.32 17.65
N SER A 274 -8.86 1.56 16.82
CA SER A 274 -7.40 1.71 16.65
C SER A 274 -7.02 3.10 16.09
N VAL A 275 -7.93 3.72 15.34
CA VAL A 275 -7.79 5.08 14.81
C VAL A 275 -8.72 6.09 15.51
N GLY A 276 -9.44 5.66 16.55
CA GLY A 276 -10.39 6.51 17.28
C GLY A 276 -11.66 6.86 16.49
N GLU A 277 -12.00 6.07 15.47
CA GLU A 277 -13.20 6.27 14.67
C GLU A 277 -14.32 5.31 15.09
N VAL A 278 -15.56 5.65 14.72
CA VAL A 278 -16.73 4.78 14.89
C VAL A 278 -17.11 4.19 13.53
N LYS A 279 -17.04 2.87 13.39
CA LYS A 279 -17.53 2.13 12.21
C LYS A 279 -18.21 0.83 12.66
N PRO A 280 -19.23 0.36 11.92
CA PRO A 280 -19.84 -0.94 12.18
C PRO A 280 -18.80 -2.05 12.09
N ASP A 281 -18.85 -2.98 13.04
CA ASP A 281 -18.03 -4.20 12.98
C ASP A 281 -18.60 -5.14 11.90
N ARG A 282 -17.80 -5.46 10.90
CA ARG A 282 -18.14 -6.29 9.74
C ARG A 282 -16.96 -7.22 9.45
N GLY A 283 -17.16 -8.18 8.55
CA GLY A 283 -16.06 -9.01 8.06
C GLY A 283 -14.90 -8.19 7.48
N PRO A 284 -13.71 -8.80 7.35
CA PRO A 284 -12.48 -8.10 7.00
C PRO A 284 -12.58 -7.44 5.62
N GLY A 285 -12.13 -6.19 5.53
CA GLY A 285 -11.99 -5.46 4.29
C GLY A 285 -10.77 -5.89 3.47
N ARG A 286 -10.70 -5.43 2.21
CA ARG A 286 -9.59 -5.75 1.30
C ARG A 286 -8.22 -5.36 1.85
N ARG A 287 -8.14 -4.25 2.59
CA ARG A 287 -6.89 -3.76 3.20
C ARG A 287 -6.38 -4.70 4.29
N GLU A 288 -7.29 -5.21 5.13
CA GLU A 288 -6.94 -6.14 6.21
C GLU A 288 -6.43 -7.47 5.66
N ILE A 289 -7.11 -8.00 4.63
CA ILE A 289 -6.68 -9.20 3.92
C ILE A 289 -5.29 -8.99 3.28
N GLY A 290 -5.07 -7.84 2.64
CA GLY A 290 -3.77 -7.51 2.03
C GLY A 290 -2.65 -7.39 3.06
N HIS A 291 -2.86 -6.67 4.17
CA HIS A 291 -1.88 -6.58 5.25
C HIS A 291 -1.60 -7.93 5.92
N GLY A 292 -2.63 -8.78 6.06
CA GLY A 292 -2.47 -10.15 6.55
C GLY A 292 -1.57 -10.99 5.64
N HIS A 293 -1.78 -10.93 4.32
CA HIS A 293 -0.92 -11.63 3.36
C HIS A 293 0.51 -11.08 3.36
N LEU A 294 0.69 -9.76 3.49
CA LEU A 294 2.00 -9.13 3.59
C LEU A 294 2.77 -9.64 4.81
N ALA A 295 2.15 -9.63 6.00
CA ALA A 295 2.76 -10.13 7.21
C ALA A 295 3.03 -11.64 7.13
N LYS A 296 2.10 -12.41 6.54
CA LYS A 296 2.24 -13.86 6.35
C LYS A 296 3.46 -14.18 5.50
N ARG A 297 3.60 -13.48 4.36
CA ARG A 297 4.71 -13.67 3.42
C ARG A 297 6.05 -13.33 4.05
N ALA A 298 6.11 -12.34 4.93
CA ALA A 298 7.33 -11.98 5.65
C ALA A 298 7.76 -13.06 6.66
N LEU A 299 6.80 -13.77 7.28
CA LEU A 299 7.09 -14.79 8.30
C LEU A 299 7.27 -16.19 7.71
N LEU A 300 6.70 -16.48 6.54
CA LEU A 300 6.72 -17.80 5.93
C LEU A 300 8.13 -18.41 5.79
N PRO A 301 9.19 -17.67 5.37
CA PRO A 301 10.54 -18.21 5.28
C PRO A 301 11.16 -18.59 6.64
N LEU A 302 10.64 -18.03 7.74
CA LEU A 302 11.14 -18.25 9.09
C LEU A 302 10.45 -19.44 9.79
N LEU A 303 9.42 -20.01 9.18
CA LEU A 303 8.71 -21.13 9.80
C LEU A 303 9.54 -22.42 9.69
N PRO A 304 9.60 -23.22 10.78
CA PRO A 304 10.21 -24.56 10.73
C PRO A 304 9.47 -25.43 9.72
N SER A 305 10.12 -26.42 9.10
CA SER A 305 9.44 -27.34 8.19
C SER A 305 8.34 -28.14 8.90
N GLU A 306 7.41 -28.71 8.13
CA GLU A 306 6.35 -29.57 8.68
C GLU A 306 6.92 -30.83 9.36
N GLU A 307 8.04 -31.35 8.86
CA GLU A 307 8.73 -32.50 9.47
C GLU A 307 9.26 -32.20 10.87
N VAL A 308 9.77 -30.97 11.09
CA VAL A 308 10.32 -30.54 12.38
C VAL A 308 9.21 -30.07 13.33
N PHE A 309 8.17 -29.44 12.79
CA PHE A 309 7.06 -28.89 13.57
C PHE A 309 5.71 -29.19 12.90
N PRO A 310 5.12 -30.37 13.16
CA PRO A 310 3.94 -30.89 12.46
C PRO A 310 2.62 -30.33 12.99
N TYR A 311 2.58 -29.02 13.26
CA TYR A 311 1.39 -28.33 13.76
C TYR A 311 0.87 -27.33 12.73
N THR A 312 -0.44 -27.14 12.74
CA THR A 312 -1.09 -26.01 12.10
C THR A 312 -0.92 -24.78 12.98
N ILE A 313 -0.55 -23.65 12.40
CA ILE A 313 -0.26 -22.40 13.10
C ILE A 313 -1.26 -21.34 12.64
N ARG A 314 -1.96 -20.72 13.58
CA ARG A 314 -2.83 -19.57 13.33
C ARG A 314 -2.34 -18.37 14.14
N LEU A 315 -1.93 -17.32 13.44
CA LEU A 315 -1.66 -16.01 14.00
C LEU A 315 -2.86 -15.10 13.81
N VAL A 316 -3.20 -14.35 14.85
CA VAL A 316 -4.20 -13.27 14.79
C VAL A 316 -3.56 -12.01 15.33
N SER A 317 -3.48 -10.98 14.49
CA SER A 317 -2.97 -9.64 14.80
C SER A 317 -4.06 -8.59 14.72
#